data_AF-A0A3A4VDG9-F1
#
_entry.id   AF-A0A3A4VDG9-F1
#
_cell.length_a   1.000
_cell.length_b   1.000
_cell.length_c   1.000
_cell.angle_alpha   90.00
_cell.angle_beta   90.00
_cell.angle_gamma   90.00
#
_symmetry.space_group_name_H-M   'P 1'
#
loop_
_entity.id
_entity.type
_entity.pdbx_description
1 polymer ?
#
loop_
_entity_poly.entity_id
_entity_poly.type
_entity_poly.pdbx_seq_one_letter_code
_entity_poly.pdbx_strand_id
1 'polypeptide(L)'
;MKSMHKLKTGALVAIIGVSGVMAASMPGLASAATGTWSRDYTGPHGYTHQIDGSCASGSGCTRTKVNTAPGGYTWTRYGTAEGNGAGDINRSVTFTGQGGSSASFSWVR
;
A
#
# COMPACT_ATOMS: atom_id res chain seq x y z
N MET A 1 42.84 0.07 -4.32
CA MET A 1 42.46 1.37 -4.93
C MET A 1 40.96 1.34 -5.23
N LYS A 2 40.21 2.29 -4.69
CA LYS A 2 38.74 2.30 -4.57
C LYS A 2 38.15 2.93 -5.84
N SER A 3 37.56 2.12 -6.73
CA SER A 3 36.92 2.64 -7.95
C SER A 3 35.51 3.14 -7.62
N MET A 4 35.34 4.47 -7.65
CA MET A 4 34.08 5.15 -7.43
C MET A 4 33.22 5.06 -8.69
N HIS A 5 32.16 4.24 -8.65
CA HIS A 5 31.12 4.28 -9.68
C HIS A 5 30.26 5.53 -9.48
N LYS A 6 30.42 6.48 -10.40
CA LYS A 6 29.56 7.65 -10.60
C LYS A 6 28.11 7.18 -10.77
N LEU A 7 27.25 7.43 -9.78
CA LEU A 7 25.80 7.43 -9.99
C LEU A 7 25.47 8.61 -10.91
N LYS A 8 25.08 8.30 -12.15
CA LYS A 8 24.48 9.28 -13.05
C LYS A 8 23.06 9.56 -12.55
N THR A 9 22.88 10.77 -12.06
CA THR A 9 21.62 11.46 -11.82
C THR A 9 20.72 11.33 -13.05
N GLY A 10 19.69 10.48 -12.98
CA GLY A 10 18.57 10.47 -13.91
C GLY A 10 17.37 11.12 -13.22
N ALA A 11 17.07 12.37 -13.57
CA ALA A 11 15.83 13.06 -13.22
C ALA A 11 14.63 12.26 -13.80
N LEU A 12 13.70 11.78 -12.98
CA LEU A 12 12.47 12.45 -12.52
C LEU A 12 11.37 12.51 -13.59
N VAL A 13 10.38 11.63 -13.45
CA VAL A 13 8.96 11.93 -13.70
C VAL A 13 8.17 11.23 -12.60
N ALA A 14 8.06 11.88 -11.44
CA ALA A 14 7.02 11.53 -10.48
C ALA A 14 5.74 12.23 -10.96
N ILE A 15 4.83 11.49 -11.58
CA ILE A 15 3.45 11.96 -11.74
C ILE A 15 2.84 11.88 -10.34
N ILE A 16 3.05 12.94 -9.57
CA ILE A 16 2.37 13.18 -8.31
C ILE A 16 0.94 13.59 -8.67
N GLY A 17 0.09 12.60 -8.94
CA GLY A 17 -1.36 12.76 -8.94
C GLY A 17 -1.85 12.88 -7.50
N VAL A 18 -1.48 13.95 -6.80
CA VAL A 18 -2.12 14.31 -5.52
C VAL A 18 -3.37 15.11 -5.86
N SER A 19 -4.43 14.36 -6.17
CA SER A 19 -5.80 14.88 -6.13
C SER A 19 -6.51 14.14 -5.01
N GLY A 20 -6.43 14.68 -3.79
CA GLY A 20 -7.01 14.03 -2.61
C GLY A 20 -6.72 14.76 -1.31
N VAL A 21 -7.14 16.04 -1.26
CA VAL A 21 -7.58 16.82 -0.09
C VAL A 21 -6.77 16.74 1.21
N MET A 22 -6.22 17.90 1.57
CA MET A 22 -5.83 18.30 2.93
C MET A 22 -6.88 17.88 3.97
N ALA A 23 -6.62 16.84 4.76
CA ALA A 23 -7.33 16.64 6.03
C ALA A 23 -6.49 17.29 7.12
N ALA A 24 -6.79 18.57 7.36
CA ALA A 24 -6.29 19.35 8.47
C ALA A 24 -6.64 18.66 9.81
N SER A 25 -5.72 18.81 10.74
CA SER A 25 -5.78 18.46 12.16
C SER A 25 -7.13 18.76 12.83
N MET A 26 -7.88 17.73 13.25
CA MET A 26 -8.85 17.82 14.35
C MET A 26 -8.86 16.51 15.17
N PRO A 27 -8.80 16.57 16.52
CA PRO A 27 -8.98 15.40 17.35
C PRO A 27 -10.48 15.05 17.42
N GLY A 28 -10.84 13.84 16.99
CA GLY A 28 -12.20 13.30 17.15
C GLY A 28 -13.01 13.08 15.86
N LEU A 29 -12.47 13.32 14.66
CA LEU A 29 -13.20 13.05 13.42
C LEU A 29 -12.90 11.64 12.89
N ALA A 30 -13.78 10.70 13.19
CA ALA A 30 -14.02 9.54 12.34
C ALA A 30 -14.78 9.97 11.06
N SER A 31 -14.30 10.99 10.35
CA SER A 31 -14.62 11.10 8.92
C SER A 31 -13.60 10.21 8.23
N ALA A 32 -13.97 8.96 7.94
CA ALA A 32 -13.19 8.11 7.08
C ALA A 32 -12.89 8.92 5.81
N ALA A 33 -11.63 9.33 5.64
CA ALA A 33 -11.20 10.01 4.43
C ALA A 33 -11.56 9.09 3.27
N THR A 34 -12.60 9.45 2.53
CA THR A 34 -13.00 8.69 1.36
C THR A 34 -12.05 9.05 0.24
N GLY A 35 -11.53 8.02 -0.42
CA GLY A 35 -10.54 8.25 -1.45
C GLY A 35 -9.86 6.97 -1.88
N THR A 36 -9.45 7.00 -3.14
CA THR A 36 -8.56 6.01 -3.71
C THR A 36 -7.16 6.61 -3.79
N TRP A 37 -6.16 5.76 -3.63
CA TRP A 37 -4.78 6.13 -3.81
C TRP A 37 -4.02 4.98 -4.46
N SER A 38 -3.01 5.33 -5.24
CA SER A 38 -2.14 4.35 -5.87
C SER A 38 -0.69 4.81 -5.76
N ARG A 39 0.22 3.84 -5.67
CA ARG A 39 1.65 4.06 -5.64
C ARG A 39 2.38 2.87 -6.26
N ASP A 40 3.10 3.16 -7.31
CA ASP A 40 4.04 2.23 -7.93
C ASP A 40 5.48 2.66 -7.66
N TYR A 41 6.36 1.71 -7.39
CA TYR A 41 7.80 1.98 -7.33
C TYR A 41 8.65 0.75 -7.65
N THR A 42 9.85 1.00 -8.15
CA THR A 42 10.87 -0.02 -8.43
C THR A 42 12.09 0.23 -7.55
N GLY A 43 12.51 -0.79 -6.80
CA GLY A 43 13.68 -0.76 -5.93
C GLY A 43 15.00 -0.98 -6.69
N PRO A 44 16.15 -0.71 -6.05
CA PRO A 44 17.47 -0.73 -6.68
C PRO A 44 17.94 -2.10 -7.20
N HIS A 45 17.27 -3.18 -6.81
CA HIS A 45 17.56 -4.54 -7.28
C HIS A 45 16.51 -5.08 -8.26
N GLY A 46 15.63 -4.23 -8.81
CA GLY A 46 14.60 -4.64 -9.79
C GLY A 46 13.33 -5.21 -9.17
N TYR A 47 13.17 -5.15 -7.84
CA TYR A 47 11.90 -5.45 -7.20
C TYR A 47 10.89 -4.35 -7.52
N THR A 48 9.73 -4.71 -8.04
CA THR A 48 8.65 -3.76 -8.28
C THR A 48 7.51 -3.96 -7.29
N HIS A 49 6.81 -2.87 -7.01
CA HIS A 49 5.66 -2.86 -6.14
C HIS A 49 4.58 -2.01 -6.78
N GLN A 50 3.38 -2.57 -6.87
CA GLN A 50 2.17 -1.84 -7.22
C GLN A 50 1.25 -1.86 -6.01
N ILE A 51 0.84 -0.69 -5.53
CA ILE A 51 0.06 -0.57 -4.31
C ILE A 51 -1.15 0.30 -4.59
N ASP A 52 -2.33 -0.26 -4.37
CA ASP A 52 -3.60 0.44 -4.47
C ASP A 52 -4.30 0.39 -3.12
N GLY A 53 -5.00 1.46 -2.78
CA GLY A 53 -5.86 1.48 -1.61
C GLY A 53 -7.10 2.31 -1.83
N SER A 54 -8.13 1.99 -1.07
CA SER A 54 -9.42 2.67 -1.11
C SER A 54 -10.01 2.72 0.28
N CYS A 55 -10.62 3.84 0.63
CA CYS A 55 -11.39 3.98 1.86
C CYS A 55 -12.81 4.42 1.51
N ALA A 56 -13.79 3.72 2.05
CA ALA A 56 -15.20 4.03 1.89
C ALA A 56 -15.79 4.54 3.22
N SER A 57 -16.63 5.57 3.15
CA SER A 57 -17.26 6.13 4.33
C SER A 57 -18.12 5.05 5.00
N GLY A 58 -17.84 4.76 6.26
CA GLY A 58 -18.58 3.76 7.03
C GLY A 58 -18.32 2.29 6.67
N SER A 59 -17.37 1.98 5.79
CA SER A 59 -17.05 0.59 5.38
C SER A 59 -15.56 0.24 5.48
N GLY A 60 -14.77 1.10 6.14
CA GLY A 60 -13.34 0.89 6.33
C GLY A 60 -12.49 1.15 5.09
N CYS A 61 -11.25 0.67 5.14
CA CYS A 61 -10.24 0.82 4.10
C CYS A 61 -9.74 -0.54 3.62
N THR A 62 -9.44 -0.63 2.33
CA THR A 62 -8.80 -1.76 1.68
C THR A 62 -7.46 -1.34 1.08
N ARG A 63 -6.55 -2.30 0.97
CA ARG A 63 -5.26 -2.12 0.32
C ARG A 63 -4.84 -3.39 -0.39
N THR A 64 -4.48 -3.27 -1.66
CA THR A 64 -3.85 -4.32 -2.44
C THR A 64 -2.41 -3.93 -2.72
N LYS A 65 -1.50 -4.89 -2.60
CA LYS A 65 -0.09 -4.74 -2.98
C LYS A 65 0.34 -5.94 -3.80
N VAL A 66 0.69 -5.70 -5.06
CA VAL A 66 1.40 -6.67 -5.90
C VAL A 66 2.89 -6.41 -5.77
N ASN A 67 3.66 -7.48 -5.57
CA ASN A 67 5.11 -7.41 -5.53
C ASN A 67 5.66 -8.34 -6.60
N THR A 68 6.66 -7.88 -7.35
CA THR A 68 7.34 -8.68 -8.35
C THR A 68 8.83 -8.69 -8.04
N ALA A 69 9.38 -9.90 -7.90
CA ALA A 69 10.82 -10.11 -7.74
C ALA A 69 11.55 -10.02 -9.09
N PRO A 70 12.88 -9.82 -9.08
CA PRO A 70 13.72 -9.70 -10.28
C PRO A 70 13.77 -10.94 -11.21
N GLY A 71 13.00 -11.99 -10.95
CA GLY A 71 12.84 -13.16 -11.82
C GLY A 71 11.41 -13.36 -12.31
N GLY A 72 10.55 -12.34 -12.20
CA GLY A 72 9.13 -12.43 -12.56
C GLY A 72 8.24 -13.13 -11.53
N TYR A 73 8.80 -13.57 -10.40
CA TYR A 73 8.00 -14.15 -9.32
C TYR A 73 7.11 -13.09 -8.68
N THR A 74 5.82 -13.37 -8.56
CA THR A 74 4.82 -12.41 -8.05
C THR A 74 4.12 -12.91 -6.81
N TRP A 75 3.82 -11.99 -5.89
CA TRP A 75 2.91 -12.27 -4.78
C TRP A 75 2.07 -11.04 -4.44
N THR A 76 0.83 -11.30 -4.08
CA THR A 76 -0.15 -10.28 -3.74
C THR A 76 -0.38 -10.27 -2.24
N ARG A 77 -0.52 -9.09 -1.67
CA ARG A 77 -1.03 -8.89 -0.31
C ARG A 77 -2.30 -8.06 -0.41
N TYR A 78 -3.38 -8.56 0.14
CA TYR A 78 -4.63 -7.83 0.30
C TYR A 78 -4.85 -7.58 1.78
N GLY A 79 -5.28 -6.39 2.17
CA GLY A 79 -5.60 -6.10 3.56
C GLY A 79 -6.81 -5.20 3.71
N THR A 80 -7.49 -5.34 4.84
CA THR A 80 -8.62 -4.50 5.24
C THR A 80 -8.41 -3.94 6.63
N ALA A 81 -8.99 -2.77 6.87
CA ALA A 81 -9.07 -2.16 8.19
C ALA A 81 -10.44 -1.49 8.35
N GLU A 82 -11.21 -1.88 9.36
CA GLU A 82 -12.55 -1.37 9.60
C GLU A 82 -12.75 -1.10 11.10
N GLY A 83 -13.34 0.04 11.42
CA GLY A 83 -13.70 0.36 12.80
C GLY A 83 -14.91 -0.47 13.24
N ASN A 84 -14.85 -1.05 14.42
CA ASN A 84 -16.02 -1.66 15.04
C ASN A 84 -16.81 -0.61 15.84
N GLY A 85 -18.09 -0.86 16.11
CA GLY A 85 -18.93 0.05 16.90
C GLY A 85 -18.51 0.23 18.36
N ALA A 86 -17.50 -0.51 18.83
CA ALA A 86 -16.93 -0.40 20.16
C ALA A 86 -15.68 0.52 20.21
N GLY A 87 -15.24 1.04 19.06
CA GLY A 87 -14.09 1.93 18.96
C GLY A 87 -12.75 1.24 18.63
N ASP A 88 -12.72 -0.09 18.48
CA ASP A 88 -11.53 -0.81 18.01
C ASP A 88 -11.47 -0.86 16.47
N ILE A 89 -10.33 -1.28 15.93
CA ILE A 89 -10.14 -1.48 14.49
C ILE A 89 -9.83 -2.95 14.20
N ASN A 90 -10.73 -3.59 13.47
CA ASN A 90 -10.53 -4.92 12.91
C ASN A 90 -9.61 -4.82 11.69
N ARG A 91 -8.54 -5.62 11.68
CA ARG A 91 -7.59 -5.69 10.56
C ARG A 91 -7.52 -7.11 10.04
N SER A 92 -7.45 -7.25 8.73
CA SER A 92 -7.15 -8.52 8.08
C SER A 92 -6.07 -8.32 7.02
N VAL A 93 -5.23 -9.34 6.83
CA VAL A 93 -4.31 -9.39 5.70
C VAL A 93 -4.26 -10.81 5.15
N THR A 94 -4.37 -10.91 3.83
CA THR A 94 -4.24 -12.13 3.05
C THR A 94 -3.04 -12.01 2.12
N PHE A 95 -2.26 -13.07 2.02
CA PHE A 95 -1.09 -13.19 1.18
C PHE A 95 -1.37 -14.28 0.18
N THR A 96 -1.13 -14.03 -1.09
CA THR A 96 -1.32 -15.01 -2.17
C THR A 96 -0.02 -15.09 -2.97
N GLY A 97 0.61 -16.26 -2.95
CA GLY A 97 1.82 -16.54 -3.73
C GLY A 97 1.51 -16.93 -5.17
N GLN A 98 2.54 -16.93 -6.01
CA GLN A 98 2.45 -17.47 -7.36
C GLN A 98 2.13 -18.97 -7.29
N GLY A 99 1.01 -19.38 -7.91
CA GLY A 99 0.46 -20.74 -7.79
C GLY A 99 -0.80 -20.85 -6.92
N GLY A 100 -1.28 -19.75 -6.34
CA GLY A 100 -2.60 -19.67 -5.70
C GLY A 100 -2.62 -20.05 -4.22
N SER A 101 -1.51 -20.50 -3.64
CA SER A 101 -1.42 -20.73 -2.19
C SER A 101 -1.62 -19.42 -1.43
N SER A 102 -2.49 -19.44 -0.42
CA SER A 102 -2.82 -18.28 0.38
C SER A 102 -2.72 -18.51 1.88
N ALA A 103 -2.31 -17.47 2.60
CA ALA A 103 -2.34 -17.42 4.06
C ALA A 103 -3.00 -16.12 4.52
N SER A 104 -3.86 -16.20 5.53
CA SER A 104 -4.61 -15.06 6.06
C SER A 104 -4.48 -14.94 7.57
N PHE A 105 -4.42 -13.72 8.07
CA PHE A 105 -4.47 -13.43 9.49
C PHE A 105 -5.32 -12.20 9.76
N SER A 106 -6.03 -12.23 10.90
CA SER A 106 -6.93 -11.17 11.34
C SER A 106 -6.72 -10.90 12.82
N TRP A 107 -6.82 -9.63 13.21
CA TRP A 107 -6.67 -9.19 14.59
C TRP A 107 -7.43 -7.90 14.86
N VAL A 108 -7.73 -7.65 16.13
CA VAL A 108 -8.40 -6.44 16.60
C VAL A 108 -7.40 -5.61 17.42
N ARG A 109 -7.37 -4.29 17.20
CA ARG A 109 -6.58 -3.33 17.99
C ARG A 109 -7.30 -2.00 18.04
#